data_AF-A0A800KJH0-F1
#
_entry.id   AF-A0A800KJH0-F1
#
_cell.length_a   1.000
_cell.length_b   1.000
_cell.length_c   1.000
_cell.angle_alpha   90.00
_cell.angle_beta   90.00
_cell.angle_gamma   90.00
#
_symmetry.space_group_name_H-M   'P 1'
#
loop_
_entity.id
_entity.type
_entity.pdbx_description
1 polymer ?
#
loop_
_entity_poly.entity_id
_entity_poly.type
_entity_poly.pdbx_seq_one_letter_code
_entity_poly.pdbx_strand_id
1 'polypeptide(L)'
;MFRNVYWHHGVRAASALYKRIVYEAVHAGMLTREELVGPTDEELIYEISRRAETLESDVGRRLSDRWIPSLKARELPKRIMEITAAELDGRVIQEWVLKDSQEKRAFEDRLAEELELESGEIVLDFPVKESMFQLDLLIKRTRGGVERLDLSGVSGLIDLPQMAGSLYAATRVLRIFAFKKRTLNKERVLEEITCTQ
;
A
#
# COMPACT_ATOMS: atom_id res chain seq x y z
N MET A 1 -11.48 -1.18 13.11
CA MET A 1 -10.37 -2.08 12.70
C MET A 1 -9.46 -1.48 11.63
N PHE A 2 -9.97 -0.80 10.59
CA PHE A 2 -9.14 -0.29 9.47
C PHE A 2 -7.88 0.47 9.88
N ARG A 3 -8.01 1.56 10.64
CA ARG A 3 -6.85 2.35 11.06
C ARG A 3 -5.82 1.57 11.88
N ASN A 4 -6.30 0.77 12.84
CA ASN A 4 -5.45 0.17 13.88
C ASN A 4 -4.91 -1.21 13.52
N VAL A 5 -5.52 -1.92 12.57
CA VAL A 5 -5.14 -3.28 12.16
C VAL A 5 -4.72 -3.27 10.69
N TYR A 6 -5.68 -3.06 9.78
CA TYR A 6 -5.43 -3.18 8.34
C TYR A 6 -4.46 -2.14 7.78
N TRP A 7 -4.50 -0.92 8.31
CA TRP A 7 -3.66 0.21 7.89
C TRP A 7 -2.61 0.59 8.93
N HIS A 8 -2.34 -0.32 9.87
CA HIS A 8 -1.25 -0.17 10.80
C HIS A 8 0.07 -0.13 10.03
N HIS A 9 0.89 0.89 10.30
CA HIS A 9 2.16 1.14 9.59
C HIS A 9 3.07 -0.10 9.47
N GLY A 10 3.20 -0.92 10.52
CA GLY A 10 4.00 -2.15 10.45
C GLY A 10 3.42 -3.23 9.54
N VAL A 11 2.09 -3.36 9.49
CA VAL A 11 1.40 -4.27 8.56
C VAL A 11 1.58 -3.75 7.14
N ARG A 12 1.41 -2.44 6.92
CA ARG A 12 1.60 -1.80 5.62
C ARG A 12 3.03 -1.96 5.10
N ALA A 13 4.05 -1.80 5.94
CA ALA A 13 5.44 -2.03 5.57
C ALA A 13 5.69 -3.49 5.13
N ALA A 14 5.19 -4.46 5.90
CA ALA A 14 5.29 -5.88 5.54
C ALA A 14 4.56 -6.21 4.23
N SER A 15 3.31 -5.74 4.08
CA SER A 15 2.52 -5.96 2.86
C SER A 15 3.17 -5.31 1.64
N ALA A 16 3.73 -4.11 1.79
CA ALA A 16 4.40 -3.43 0.69
C ALA A 16 5.68 -4.17 0.27
N LEU A 17 6.48 -4.66 1.22
CA LEU A 17 7.66 -5.48 0.93
C LEU A 17 7.29 -6.82 0.27
N TYR A 18 6.28 -7.52 0.80
CA TYR A 18 5.81 -8.78 0.22
C TYR A 18 5.33 -8.61 -1.23
N LYS A 19 4.48 -7.59 -1.47
CA LYS A 19 4.04 -7.24 -2.82
C LYS A 19 5.22 -6.94 -3.74
N ARG A 20 6.22 -6.22 -3.25
CA ARG A 20 7.42 -5.87 -4.02
C ARG A 20 8.20 -7.13 -4.39
N ILE A 21 8.41 -8.06 -3.46
CA ILE A 21 9.07 -9.35 -3.71
C ILE A 21 8.36 -10.11 -4.84
N VAL A 22 7.03 -10.25 -4.74
CA VAL A 22 6.24 -10.98 -5.75
C VAL A 22 6.27 -10.26 -7.11
N TYR A 23 6.11 -8.93 -7.13
CA TYR A 23 6.11 -8.17 -8.37
C TYR A 23 7.47 -8.19 -9.08
N GLU A 24 8.58 -8.03 -8.35
CA GLU A 24 9.92 -8.15 -8.95
C GLU A 24 10.16 -9.57 -9.49
N ALA A 25 9.74 -10.60 -8.76
CA ALA A 25 9.87 -11.97 -9.23
C ALA A 25 9.10 -12.22 -10.53
N VAL A 26 7.87 -11.71 -10.64
CA VAL A 26 7.07 -11.80 -11.88
C VAL A 26 7.70 -10.97 -13.00
N HIS A 27 8.14 -9.74 -12.73
CA HIS A 27 8.76 -8.88 -13.74
C HIS A 27 10.09 -9.43 -14.26
N ALA A 28 10.89 -10.04 -13.39
CA ALA A 28 12.15 -10.70 -13.76
C ALA A 28 11.95 -12.07 -14.43
N GLY A 29 10.71 -12.53 -14.60
CA GLY A 29 10.40 -13.84 -15.18
C GLY A 29 10.75 -15.02 -14.28
N MET A 30 11.03 -14.77 -12.99
CA MET A 30 11.21 -15.84 -12.00
C MET A 30 9.90 -16.55 -11.69
N LEU A 31 8.76 -15.89 -11.83
CA LEU A 31 7.43 -16.48 -11.67
C LEU A 31 6.55 -16.10 -12.85
N THR A 32 5.77 -17.04 -13.35
CA THR A 32 4.65 -16.73 -14.26
C THR A 32 3.39 -16.38 -13.47
N ARG A 33 2.38 -15.85 -14.16
CA ARG A 33 1.10 -15.49 -13.52
C ARG A 33 0.33 -16.73 -13.06
N GLU A 34 0.47 -17.83 -13.77
CA GLU A 34 -0.18 -19.11 -13.50
C GLU A 34 0.40 -19.74 -12.23
N GLU A 35 1.70 -19.56 -11.99
CA GLU A 35 2.40 -20.04 -10.79
C GLU A 35 2.00 -19.29 -9.50
N LEU A 36 1.29 -18.15 -9.60
CA LEU A 36 0.76 -17.45 -8.43
C LEU A 36 -0.47 -18.14 -7.83
N VAL A 37 -1.11 -19.05 -8.56
CA VAL A 37 -2.35 -19.72 -8.15
C VAL A 37 -2.03 -21.08 -7.56
N GLY A 38 -2.40 -21.30 -6.30
CA GLY A 38 -2.28 -22.58 -5.62
C GLY A 38 -1.27 -22.59 -4.47
N PRO A 39 -0.04 -22.06 -4.63
CA PRO A 39 0.93 -22.03 -3.55
C PRO A 39 0.43 -21.25 -2.33
N THR A 40 0.82 -21.72 -1.15
CA THR A 40 0.78 -20.95 0.09
C THR A 40 1.83 -19.83 0.07
N ASP A 41 1.70 -18.86 0.98
CA ASP A 41 2.68 -17.76 1.10
C ASP A 41 4.11 -18.26 1.35
N GLU A 42 4.29 -19.32 2.14
CA GLU A 42 5.63 -19.87 2.41
C GLU A 42 6.20 -20.58 1.18
N GLU A 43 5.40 -21.36 0.45
CA GLU A 43 5.82 -22.02 -0.79
C GLU A 43 6.22 -20.98 -1.85
N LEU A 44 5.44 -19.90 -1.97
CA LEU A 44 5.74 -18.82 -2.90
C LEU A 44 7.06 -18.12 -2.57
N ILE A 45 7.27 -17.76 -1.30
CA ILE A 45 8.50 -17.10 -0.86
C ILE A 45 9.71 -18.03 -1.00
N TYR A 46 9.56 -19.31 -0.68
CA TYR A 46 10.61 -20.31 -0.86
C TYR A 46 11.02 -20.41 -2.34
N GLU A 47 10.06 -20.52 -3.25
CA GLU A 47 10.34 -20.69 -4.68
C GLU A 47 10.97 -19.43 -5.30
N ILE A 48 10.52 -18.23 -4.90
CA ILE A 48 11.16 -16.98 -5.31
C ILE A 48 12.61 -16.94 -4.82
N SER A 49 12.88 -17.29 -3.56
CA SER A 49 14.23 -17.31 -2.99
C SER A 49 15.15 -18.23 -3.80
N ARG A 50 14.69 -19.46 -4.05
CA ARG A 50 15.44 -20.48 -4.78
C ARG A 50 15.77 -20.04 -6.21
N ARG A 51 14.83 -19.42 -6.92
CA ARG A 51 15.05 -18.94 -8.30
C ARG A 51 15.93 -17.68 -8.32
N ALA A 52 15.75 -16.79 -7.35
CA ALA A 52 16.55 -15.57 -7.22
C ALA A 52 18.04 -15.87 -7.00
N GLU A 53 18.37 -16.89 -6.20
CA GLU A 53 19.75 -17.35 -5.97
C GLU A 53 20.46 -17.80 -7.26
N THR A 54 19.71 -18.35 -8.22
CA THR A 54 20.26 -18.80 -9.50
C THR A 54 20.32 -17.73 -10.58
N LEU A 55 19.68 -16.58 -10.34
CA LEU A 55 19.61 -15.49 -11.32
C LEU A 55 20.72 -14.46 -11.06
N GLU A 56 21.74 -14.48 -11.91
CA GLU A 56 22.85 -13.52 -11.95
C GLU A 56 22.37 -12.11 -12.38
N SER A 57 21.62 -11.42 -11.53
CA SER A 57 21.07 -10.08 -11.78
C SER A 57 20.95 -9.28 -10.48
N ASP A 58 20.84 -7.95 -10.59
CA ASP A 58 20.61 -7.08 -9.43
C ASP A 58 19.27 -7.36 -8.73
N VAL A 59 18.27 -7.83 -9.46
CA VAL A 59 16.96 -8.21 -8.89
C VAL A 59 17.09 -9.53 -8.13
N GLY A 60 17.79 -10.52 -8.69
CA GLY A 60 18.12 -11.78 -8.03
C GLY A 60 18.80 -11.56 -6.69
N ARG A 61 19.95 -10.88 -6.70
CA ARG A 61 20.71 -10.54 -5.48
C ARG A 61 19.86 -9.80 -4.45
N ARG A 62 19.07 -8.83 -4.88
CA ARG A 62 18.22 -8.05 -3.98
C ARG A 62 17.14 -8.88 -3.30
N LEU A 63 16.53 -9.81 -4.04
CA LEU A 63 15.51 -10.71 -3.49
C LEU A 63 16.13 -11.73 -2.53
N SER A 64 17.20 -12.41 -2.95
CA SER A 64 17.86 -13.47 -2.18
C SER A 64 18.59 -12.94 -0.94
N ASP A 65 19.36 -11.87 -1.09
CA ASP A 65 20.33 -11.46 -0.06
C ASP A 65 19.74 -10.42 0.91
N ARG A 66 18.70 -9.70 0.48
CA ARG A 66 18.12 -8.60 1.27
C ARG A 66 16.65 -8.79 1.58
N TRP A 67 15.77 -8.75 0.60
CA TRP A 67 14.34 -8.58 0.86
C TRP A 67 13.67 -9.80 1.49
N ILE A 68 13.93 -11.01 0.98
CA ILE A 68 13.37 -12.23 1.55
C ILE A 68 13.92 -12.49 2.96
N PRO A 69 15.25 -12.42 3.21
CA PRO A 69 15.79 -12.50 4.56
C PRO A 69 15.19 -11.45 5.50
N SER A 70 15.07 -10.20 5.06
CA SER A 70 14.50 -9.11 5.87
C SER A 70 13.04 -9.37 6.22
N LEU A 71 12.24 -9.88 5.27
CA LEU A 71 10.85 -10.24 5.52
C LEU A 71 10.74 -11.35 6.57
N LYS A 72 11.54 -12.43 6.43
CA LYS A 72 11.56 -13.57 7.35
C LYS A 72 12.04 -13.19 8.74
N ALA A 73 13.09 -12.37 8.84
CA ALA A 73 13.63 -11.86 10.10
C ALA A 73 12.81 -10.69 10.70
N ARG A 74 11.76 -10.23 10.02
CA ARG A 74 10.92 -9.09 10.41
C ARG A 74 11.73 -7.77 10.51
N GLU A 75 12.80 -7.66 9.74
CA GLU A 75 13.63 -6.46 9.55
C GLU A 75 13.01 -5.55 8.48
N LEU A 76 11.77 -5.14 8.73
CA LEU A 76 10.96 -4.43 7.74
C LEU A 76 11.42 -2.98 7.52
N PRO A 77 11.21 -2.44 6.30
CA PRO A 77 11.37 -1.02 6.00
C PRO A 77 10.69 -0.15 7.06
N LYS A 78 11.43 0.85 7.57
CA LYS A 78 10.95 1.77 8.59
C LYS A 78 10.35 3.00 7.93
N ARG A 79 9.29 3.54 8.55
CA ARG A 79 8.63 4.75 8.08
C ARG A 79 9.57 5.95 8.22
N ILE A 80 9.90 6.59 7.11
CA ILE A 80 10.73 7.81 7.07
C ILE A 80 9.90 9.07 6.78
N MET A 81 8.70 8.93 6.23
CA MET A 81 7.73 10.01 6.08
C MET A 81 6.32 9.52 6.38
N GLU A 82 5.51 10.40 6.99
CA GLU A 82 4.08 10.23 7.18
C GLU A 82 3.34 11.51 6.78
N ILE A 83 2.26 11.35 6.02
CA ILE A 83 1.37 12.43 5.61
C ILE A 83 -0.07 12.03 5.92
N THR A 84 -0.69 12.76 6.82
CA THR A 84 -2.06 12.55 7.26
C THR A 84 -3.07 13.20 6.33
N ALA A 85 -4.34 12.79 6.45
CA ALA A 85 -5.44 13.42 5.71
C ALA A 85 -5.52 14.95 5.90
N ALA A 86 -5.24 15.45 7.10
CA ALA A 86 -5.24 16.89 7.39
C ALA A 86 -4.11 17.64 6.66
N GLU A 87 -2.99 16.97 6.40
CA GLU A 87 -1.85 17.55 5.67
C GLU A 87 -2.01 17.43 4.15
N LEU A 88 -2.90 16.57 3.69
CA LEU A 88 -3.32 16.45 2.29
C LEU A 88 -4.48 17.39 1.94
N ASP A 89 -4.99 18.18 2.90
CA ASP A 89 -6.22 18.94 2.72
C ASP A 89 -6.15 19.90 1.52
N GLY A 90 -7.20 19.88 0.70
CA GLY A 90 -7.29 20.61 -0.58
C GLY A 90 -6.43 20.05 -1.74
N ARG A 91 -5.64 18.99 -1.52
CA ARG A 91 -4.78 18.40 -2.56
C ARG A 91 -5.37 17.11 -3.12
N VAL A 92 -5.28 16.93 -4.43
CA VAL A 92 -5.66 15.68 -5.09
C VAL A 92 -4.43 14.80 -5.24
N ILE A 93 -4.46 13.60 -4.67
CA ILE A 93 -3.41 12.61 -4.88
C ILE A 93 -3.43 12.15 -6.34
N GLN A 94 -2.27 12.17 -6.98
CA GLN A 94 -2.15 11.75 -8.37
C GLN A 94 -2.47 10.26 -8.55
N GLU A 95 -3.06 9.88 -9.69
CA GLU A 95 -3.56 8.52 -9.91
C GLU A 95 -2.46 7.46 -9.79
N TRP A 96 -1.25 7.77 -10.26
CA TRP A 96 -0.11 6.85 -10.23
C TRP A 96 0.30 6.44 -8.81
N VAL A 97 0.01 7.26 -7.79
CA VAL A 97 0.28 6.96 -6.37
C VAL A 97 -0.66 5.88 -5.84
N LEU A 98 -1.88 5.80 -6.38
CA LEU A 98 -2.97 4.95 -5.90
C LEU A 98 -2.78 3.47 -6.29
N LYS A 99 -2.01 3.20 -7.35
CA LYS A 99 -1.79 1.88 -7.94
C LYS A 99 -0.30 1.54 -7.91
N ASP A 100 0.03 0.26 -8.14
CA ASP A 100 1.42 -0.12 -8.39
C ASP A 100 1.70 0.11 -9.88
N SER A 101 2.28 1.27 -10.19
CA SER A 101 2.46 1.82 -11.54
C SER A 101 3.94 2.02 -11.83
N GLN A 102 4.32 2.10 -13.12
CA GLN A 102 5.71 2.34 -13.50
C GLN A 102 6.18 3.73 -13.03
N GLU A 103 5.30 4.73 -13.03
CA GLU A 103 5.55 6.08 -12.56
C GLU A 103 5.85 6.09 -11.07
N LYS A 104 5.10 5.31 -10.29
CA LYS A 104 5.38 5.10 -8.87
C LYS A 104 6.77 4.48 -8.65
N ARG A 105 7.16 3.49 -9.46
CA ARG A 105 8.49 2.89 -9.37
C ARG A 105 9.59 3.88 -9.70
N ALA A 106 9.42 4.63 -10.79
CA ALA A 106 10.37 5.67 -11.18
C ALA A 106 10.51 6.74 -10.08
N PHE A 107 9.41 7.12 -9.43
CA PHE A 107 9.45 8.02 -8.27
C PHE A 107 10.24 7.43 -7.09
N GLU A 108 9.96 6.17 -6.72
CA GLU A 108 10.67 5.48 -5.64
C GLU A 108 12.18 5.34 -5.92
N ASP A 109 12.54 4.97 -7.15
CA ASP A 109 13.95 4.79 -7.55
C ASP A 109 14.70 6.13 -7.61
N ARG A 110 14.07 7.19 -8.12
CA ARG A 110 14.65 8.55 -8.06
C ARG A 110 14.89 9.00 -6.63
N LEU A 111 13.92 8.81 -5.74
CA LEU A 111 14.10 9.15 -4.32
C LEU A 111 15.17 8.29 -3.65
N ALA A 112 15.31 7.02 -4.03
CA ALA A 112 16.38 6.17 -3.52
C ALA A 112 17.75 6.70 -3.95
N GLU A 113 17.92 7.05 -5.24
CA GLU A 113 19.14 7.62 -5.78
C GLU A 113 19.52 8.94 -5.07
N GLU A 114 18.57 9.87 -4.92
CA GLU A 114 18.77 11.13 -4.21
C GLU A 114 19.19 10.96 -2.74
N LEU A 115 18.82 9.83 -2.13
CA LEU A 115 19.10 9.51 -0.72
C LEU A 115 20.29 8.56 -0.55
N GLU A 116 21.03 8.27 -1.62
CA GLU A 116 22.14 7.31 -1.64
C GLU A 116 21.71 5.93 -1.10
N LEU A 117 20.55 5.49 -1.58
CA LEU A 117 19.97 4.19 -1.31
C LEU A 117 19.92 3.38 -2.59
N GLU A 118 19.87 2.05 -2.45
CA GLU A 118 19.73 1.19 -3.60
C GLU A 118 18.29 1.20 -4.14
N SER A 119 18.14 0.87 -5.43
CA SER A 119 16.82 0.73 -6.04
C SER A 119 15.92 -0.18 -5.21
N GLY A 120 14.65 0.22 -5.09
CA GLY A 120 13.65 -0.47 -4.27
C GLY A 120 13.91 -0.48 -2.75
N GLU A 121 14.87 0.29 -2.23
CA GLU A 121 14.95 0.55 -0.79
C GLU A 121 13.92 1.56 -0.30
N ILE A 122 13.34 2.36 -1.21
CA ILE A 122 12.24 3.28 -0.93
C ILE A 122 10.92 2.65 -1.40
N VAL A 123 9.90 2.73 -0.55
CA VAL A 123 8.54 2.26 -0.88
C VAL A 123 7.51 3.29 -0.49
N LEU A 124 6.78 3.80 -1.49
CA LEU A 124 5.65 4.69 -1.31
C LEU A 124 4.39 3.85 -1.07
N ASP A 125 3.66 4.14 0.00
CA ASP A 125 2.45 3.45 0.37
C ASP A 125 1.32 4.42 0.67
N PHE A 126 0.22 4.28 -0.06
CA PHE A 126 -1.01 4.98 0.27
C PHE A 126 -2.17 3.99 0.24
N PRO A 127 -2.85 3.75 1.38
CA PRO A 127 -3.93 2.79 1.42
C PRO A 127 -5.10 3.25 0.56
N VAL A 128 -5.55 2.36 -0.31
CA VAL A 128 -6.76 2.48 -1.11
C VAL A 128 -7.65 1.29 -0.78
N LYS A 129 -8.93 1.55 -0.56
CA LYS A 129 -9.97 0.51 -0.52
C LYS A 129 -11.21 1.06 -1.19
N GLU A 130 -11.54 0.53 -2.36
CA GLU A 130 -12.65 1.01 -3.20
C GLU A 130 -13.99 1.01 -2.47
N SER A 131 -14.21 0.05 -1.57
CA SER A 131 -15.42 -0.04 -0.75
C SER A 131 -15.12 -0.30 0.72
N MET A 132 -14.65 0.72 1.44
CA MET A 132 -14.46 0.59 2.90
C MET A 132 -15.79 0.32 3.64
N PHE A 133 -16.88 0.89 3.15
CA PHE A 133 -18.23 0.75 3.70
C PHE A 133 -19.25 0.50 2.58
N GLN A 134 -19.19 -0.68 1.96
CA GLN A 134 -20.33 -1.16 1.17
C GLN A 134 -21.41 -1.61 2.16
N LEU A 135 -22.37 -0.72 2.37
CA LEU A 135 -23.57 -1.04 3.12
C LEU A 135 -24.59 -1.55 2.09
N ASP A 136 -25.00 -2.80 2.23
CA ASP A 136 -26.18 -3.36 1.58
C ASP A 136 -26.90 -4.19 2.65
N LEU A 137 -27.50 -3.48 3.61
CA LEU A 137 -28.07 -4.07 4.81
C LEU A 137 -29.57 -3.81 4.86
N LEU A 138 -30.35 -4.83 5.20
CA LEU A 138 -31.77 -4.67 5.47
C LEU A 138 -31.98 -4.24 6.92
N ILE A 139 -32.67 -3.11 7.12
CA ILE A 139 -33.00 -2.55 8.42
C ILE A 139 -34.49 -2.75 8.68
N LYS A 140 -34.81 -3.46 9.77
CA LYS A 140 -36.18 -3.56 10.29
C LYS A 140 -36.51 -2.34 11.14
N ARG A 141 -37.60 -1.65 10.81
CA ARG A 141 -38.07 -0.48 11.59
C ARG A 141 -38.86 -0.93 12.82
N THR A 142 -38.80 -0.13 13.88
CA THR A 142 -39.54 -0.37 15.14
C THR A 142 -41.06 -0.36 14.96
N ARG A 143 -41.58 0.42 14.02
CA ARG A 143 -43.02 0.48 13.68
C ARG A 143 -43.44 -0.50 12.58
N GLY A 144 -42.58 -1.46 12.24
CA GLY A 144 -42.77 -2.36 11.10
C GLY A 144 -42.23 -1.78 9.79
N GLY A 145 -42.00 -2.65 8.80
CA GLY A 145 -41.34 -2.31 7.54
C GLY A 145 -39.86 -2.69 7.51
N VAL A 146 -39.37 -2.94 6.30
CA VAL A 146 -37.95 -3.22 6.01
C VAL A 146 -37.49 -2.23 4.96
N GLU A 147 -36.40 -1.54 5.25
CA GLU A 147 -35.74 -0.63 4.31
C GLU A 147 -34.32 -1.11 4.06
N ARG A 148 -33.81 -0.88 2.86
CA ARG A 148 -32.42 -1.17 2.52
C ARG A 148 -31.57 0.05 2.83
N LEU A 149 -30.53 -0.15 3.62
CA LEU A 149 -29.47 0.82 3.80
C LEU A 149 -28.38 0.53 2.77
N ASP A 150 -28.31 1.43 1.80
CA ASP A 150 -27.25 1.47 0.80
C ASP A 150 -26.52 2.82 0.84
N LEU A 151 -25.68 3.09 -0.18
CA LEU A 151 -24.91 4.32 -0.30
C LEU A 151 -25.75 5.58 -0.55
N SER A 152 -27.06 5.45 -0.84
CA SER A 152 -27.98 6.59 -0.91
C SER A 152 -28.47 7.05 0.46
N GLY A 153 -28.14 6.29 1.51
CA GLY A 153 -28.56 6.58 2.88
C GLY A 153 -30.03 6.24 3.10
N VAL A 154 -30.51 6.51 4.31
CA VAL A 154 -31.90 6.26 4.70
C VAL A 154 -32.42 7.46 5.47
N SER A 155 -33.54 8.02 5.01
CA SER A 155 -34.15 9.20 5.65
C SER A 155 -34.46 8.94 7.13
N GLY A 156 -34.10 9.90 8.00
CA GLY A 156 -34.28 9.82 9.45
C GLY A 156 -33.26 8.95 10.19
N LEU A 157 -32.21 8.46 9.51
CA LEU A 157 -31.03 7.85 10.13
C LEU A 157 -29.80 8.74 9.93
N ILE A 158 -28.73 8.45 10.67
CA ILE A 158 -27.40 9.07 10.47
C ILE A 158 -26.99 8.87 9.00
N ASP A 159 -26.42 9.91 8.36
CA ASP A 159 -25.87 9.84 7.00
C ASP A 159 -24.57 9.01 6.99
N LEU A 160 -24.77 7.69 7.04
CA LEU A 160 -23.70 6.71 7.03
C LEU A 160 -22.83 6.79 5.77
N PRO A 161 -23.35 7.07 4.56
CA PRO A 161 -22.51 7.33 3.38
C PRO A 161 -21.54 8.50 3.56
N GLN A 162 -22.01 9.66 4.02
CA GLN A 162 -21.14 10.81 4.25
C GLN A 162 -20.11 10.56 5.36
N MET A 163 -20.54 9.90 6.44
CA MET A 163 -19.63 9.49 7.52
C MET A 163 -18.60 8.48 7.03
N ALA A 164 -18.99 7.52 6.19
CA ALA A 164 -18.09 6.54 5.60
C ALA A 164 -17.01 7.22 4.73
N GLY A 165 -17.40 8.18 3.89
CA GLY A 165 -16.48 8.97 3.08
C GLY A 165 -15.50 9.78 3.95
N SER A 166 -16.02 10.48 4.96
CA SER A 166 -15.20 11.26 5.91
C SER A 166 -14.25 10.38 6.71
N LEU A 167 -14.71 9.23 7.21
CA LEU A 167 -13.89 8.26 7.93
C LEU A 167 -12.83 7.64 7.03
N TYR A 168 -13.19 7.30 5.78
CA TYR A 168 -12.25 6.80 4.79
C TYR A 168 -11.13 7.81 4.54
N ALA A 169 -11.48 9.06 4.25
CA ALA A 169 -10.50 10.13 4.05
C ALA A 169 -9.61 10.32 5.29
N ALA A 170 -10.22 10.51 6.47
CA ALA A 170 -9.51 10.82 7.72
C ALA A 170 -8.61 9.69 8.25
N THR A 171 -8.88 8.43 7.87
CA THR A 171 -8.09 7.28 8.33
C THR A 171 -6.94 6.91 7.40
N ARG A 172 -6.92 7.45 6.17
CA ARG A 172 -5.83 7.22 5.22
C ARG A 172 -4.63 8.06 5.60
N VAL A 173 -3.48 7.42 5.48
CA VAL A 173 -2.20 8.03 5.80
C VAL A 173 -1.21 7.55 4.74
N LEU A 174 -0.65 8.50 4.01
CA LEU A 174 0.41 8.24 3.05
C LEU A 174 1.73 8.09 3.78
N ARG A 175 2.52 7.11 3.38
CA ARG A 175 3.79 6.77 4.03
C ARG A 175 4.86 6.51 3.01
N ILE A 176 6.08 6.89 3.35
CA ILE A 176 7.27 6.43 2.66
C ILE A 176 8.07 5.60 3.66
N PHE A 177 8.43 4.39 3.25
CA PHE A 177 9.25 3.47 4.01
C PHE A 177 10.64 3.36 3.39
N ALA A 178 11.65 3.14 4.23
CA ALA A 178 13.01 2.89 3.81
C ALA A 178 13.70 1.83 4.70
N PHE A 179 14.59 1.03 4.13
CA PHE A 179 15.42 0.10 4.92
C PHE A 179 16.42 0.84 5.81
N LYS A 180 16.96 1.96 5.32
CA LYS A 180 17.86 2.84 6.07
C LYS A 180 17.16 4.15 6.39
N LYS A 181 17.36 4.65 7.61
CA LYS A 181 16.80 5.94 8.02
C LYS A 181 17.40 7.06 7.16
N ARG A 182 16.53 7.89 6.60
CA ARG A 182 16.84 9.08 5.80
C ARG A 182 15.85 10.19 6.10
N THR A 183 16.21 11.42 5.75
CA THR A 183 15.36 12.59 5.88
C THR A 183 14.89 13.01 4.50
N LEU A 184 13.60 13.28 4.36
CA LEU A 184 12.99 13.74 3.12
C LEU A 184 12.41 15.14 3.33
N ASN A 185 12.48 15.97 2.29
CA ASN A 185 11.74 17.24 2.25
C ASN A 185 10.26 16.92 1.98
N LYS A 186 9.40 17.22 2.96
CA LYS A 186 7.98 16.86 2.92
C LYS A 186 7.22 17.67 1.88
N GLU A 187 7.50 18.97 1.79
CA GLU A 187 6.86 19.90 0.87
C GLU A 187 7.13 19.50 -0.58
N ARG A 188 8.38 19.20 -0.92
CA ARG A 188 8.77 18.71 -2.25
C ARG A 188 8.04 17.43 -2.62
N VAL A 189 8.00 16.45 -1.71
CA VAL A 189 7.29 15.19 -1.94
C VAL A 189 5.78 15.42 -2.11
N LEU A 190 5.18 16.31 -1.31
CA LEU A 190 3.77 16.68 -1.44
C LEU A 190 3.45 17.30 -2.79
N GLU A 191 4.28 18.22 -3.28
CA GLU A 191 4.12 18.86 -4.58
C GLU A 191 4.16 17.85 -5.73
N GLU A 192 5.02 16.84 -5.64
CA GLU A 192 5.17 15.85 -6.71
C GLU A 192 4.08 14.76 -6.70
N ILE A 193 3.55 14.38 -5.53
CA ILE A 193 2.53 13.32 -5.41
C ILE A 193 1.10 13.85 -5.47
N THR A 194 0.92 15.17 -5.48
CA THR A 194 -0.40 15.83 -5.53
C THR A 194 -0.54 16.78 -6.70
N CYS A 195 -1.78 17.12 -7.06
CA CYS A 195 -2.13 18.26 -7.89
C CYS A 195 -2.96 19.25 -7.06
N THR A 196 -2.83 20.54 -7.36
CA THR A 196 -3.74 21.57 -6.86
C THR A 196 -5.08 21.44 -7.59
N GLN A 197 -6.19 21.47 -6.86
CA GLN A 197 -7.53 21.59 -7.48
C GLN A 197 -7.72 22.98 -8.09
#